data_AF-A0A7V3MJ06-F1
#
_entry.id   AF-A0A7V3MJ06-F1
#
_cell.length_a   1.000
_cell.length_b   1.000
_cell.length_c   1.000
_cell.angle_alpha   90.00
_cell.angle_beta   90.00
_cell.angle_gamma   90.00
#
_symmetry.space_group_name_H-M   'P 1'
#
loop_
_entity.id
_entity.type
_entity.pdbx_description
1 polymer ?
#
loop_
_entity_poly.entity_id
_entity_poly.type
_entity_poly.pdbx_seq_one_letter_code
_entity_poly.pdbx_strand_id
1 'polypeptide(L)'
;MGDASRLTVNFMFPRIRAQCSYLYDFGDGWKHTIVLEKILDPVAGARYPICVDGAGRCPPEDCGGVGDYANLLEDLPDPDHEEYEDTKTWVGPHFDPEEFCVKRRRALDRIYANIERVVEGYVDGCY
;
A
#
# COMPACT_ATOMS: atom_id res chain seq x y z
N MET A 1 20.96 -2.96 9.84
CA MET A 1 19.81 -2.80 8.93
C MET A 1 20.11 -3.63 7.69
N GLY A 2 19.28 -4.60 7.32
CA GLY A 2 19.54 -5.47 6.16
C GLY A 2 19.25 -4.75 4.84
N ASP A 3 19.95 -5.13 3.78
CA ASP A 3 19.71 -4.62 2.43
C ASP A 3 18.41 -5.24 1.87
N ALA A 4 17.40 -4.40 1.61
CA ALA A 4 16.09 -4.85 1.14
C ALA A 4 16.17 -5.61 -0.21
N SER A 5 17.20 -5.36 -1.04
CA SER A 5 17.41 -6.08 -2.29
C SER A 5 17.89 -7.52 -2.10
N ARG A 6 18.36 -7.87 -0.89
CA ARG A 6 18.91 -9.18 -0.54
C ARG A 6 18.02 -9.99 0.38
N LEU A 7 16.89 -9.42 0.84
CA LEU A 7 15.93 -10.09 1.70
C LEU A 7 14.78 -10.65 0.87
N THR A 8 14.44 -11.91 1.09
CA THR A 8 13.30 -12.54 0.42
C THR A 8 12.03 -12.39 1.26
N VAL A 9 10.87 -12.46 0.60
CA VAL A 9 9.57 -12.49 1.30
C VAL A 9 9.51 -13.67 2.28
N ASN A 10 10.04 -14.84 1.90
CA ASN A 10 10.08 -16.01 2.78
C ASN A 10 10.96 -15.80 4.03
N PHE A 11 12.07 -15.06 3.90
CA PHE A 11 12.91 -14.72 5.05
C PHE A 11 12.17 -13.80 6.03
N MET A 12 11.43 -12.81 5.52
CA MET A 12 10.65 -11.88 6.35
C MET A 12 9.40 -12.53 6.95
N PHE A 13 8.80 -13.49 6.24
CA PHE A 13 7.56 -14.15 6.62
C PHE A 13 7.71 -15.69 6.59
N PRO A 14 8.49 -16.29 7.51
CA PRO A 14 8.82 -17.72 7.45
C PRO A 14 7.65 -18.65 7.83
N ARG A 15 6.53 -18.10 8.29
CA ARG A 15 5.36 -18.84 8.76
C ARG A 15 4.11 -17.98 8.71
N ILE A 16 2.95 -18.62 8.59
CA ILE A 16 1.64 -17.97 8.69
C ILE A 16 1.55 -17.21 10.04
N ARG A 17 0.96 -16.02 10.01
CA ARG A 17 0.92 -15.00 11.08
C ARG A 17 2.25 -14.31 11.39
N ALA A 18 3.31 -14.56 10.64
CA ALA A 18 4.46 -13.65 10.68
C ALA A 18 4.01 -12.24 10.26
N GLN A 19 4.56 -11.24 10.92
CA GLN A 19 4.21 -9.83 10.66
C GLN A 19 5.47 -8.97 10.60
N CYS A 20 5.41 -7.91 9.82
CA CYS A 20 6.40 -6.84 9.86
C CYS A 20 5.71 -5.48 9.85
N SER A 21 6.46 -4.46 10.28
CA SER A 21 6.05 -3.07 10.16
C SER A 21 6.84 -2.44 9.02
N TYR A 22 6.15 -1.74 8.12
CA TYR A 22 6.73 -0.94 7.06
C TYR A 22 6.43 0.53 7.34
N LEU A 23 7.46 1.33 7.53
CA LEU A 23 7.35 2.78 7.65
C LEU A 23 7.59 3.39 6.28
N TYR A 24 6.56 3.98 5.70
CA TYR A 24 6.60 4.74 4.46
C TYR A 24 6.57 6.24 4.78
N ASP A 25 7.26 7.02 3.96
CA ASP A 25 7.42 8.46 4.10
C ASP A 25 7.91 8.89 5.49
N PHE A 26 9.20 9.19 5.64
CA PHE A 26 9.73 9.61 6.94
C PHE A 26 9.32 11.02 7.36
N GLY A 27 8.68 11.79 6.49
CA GLY A 27 7.99 13.03 6.87
C GLY A 27 6.69 12.71 7.61
N ASP A 28 5.74 12.10 6.89
CA ASP A 28 4.38 11.83 7.38
C ASP A 28 4.29 10.63 8.34
N GLY A 29 5.24 9.71 8.27
CA GLY A 29 5.37 8.58 9.20
C GLY A 29 4.32 7.47 9.02
N TRP A 30 3.90 7.18 7.79
CA TRP A 30 2.90 6.16 7.49
C TRP A 30 3.38 4.75 7.89
N LYS A 31 2.77 4.18 8.93
CA LYS A 31 3.11 2.85 9.43
C LYS A 31 2.12 1.80 8.95
N HIS A 32 2.56 0.93 8.05
CA HIS A 32 1.80 -0.23 7.60
C HIS A 32 2.19 -1.49 8.38
N THR A 33 1.20 -2.28 8.77
CA THR A 33 1.43 -3.64 9.27
C THR A 33 1.15 -4.63 8.15
N ILE A 34 2.14 -5.46 7.83
CA ILE A 34 2.02 -6.51 6.81
C ILE A 34 2.01 -7.84 7.53
N VAL A 35 1.01 -8.68 7.24
CA VAL A 35 0.83 -10.00 7.86
C VAL A 35 0.72 -11.08 6.78
N LEU A 36 1.45 -12.18 6.96
CA LEU A 36 1.25 -13.37 6.12
C LEU A 36 0.05 -14.16 6.61
N GLU A 37 -1.09 -13.99 5.94
CA GLU A 37 -2.34 -14.66 6.34
C GLU A 37 -2.40 -16.12 5.90
N LYS A 38 -1.99 -16.42 4.66
CA LYS A 38 -2.06 -17.75 4.05
C LYS A 38 -0.95 -17.92 3.01
N ILE A 39 -0.54 -19.17 2.79
CA ILE A 39 0.31 -19.58 1.66
C ILE A 39 -0.56 -20.51 0.82
N LEU A 40 -0.67 -20.21 -0.48
CA LEU A 40 -1.47 -20.97 -1.45
C LEU A 40 -0.60 -21.36 -2.63
N ASP A 41 -0.99 -22.41 -3.34
CA ASP A 41 -0.34 -22.79 -4.59
C ASP A 41 -0.50 -21.69 -5.65
N PRO A 42 0.52 -21.46 -6.50
CA PRO A 42 0.43 -20.49 -7.58
C PRO A 42 -0.64 -20.90 -8.60
N VAL A 43 -1.40 -19.92 -9.07
CA VAL A 43 -2.44 -20.12 -10.09
C VAL A 43 -1.80 -20.08 -11.47
N ALA A 44 -1.92 -21.18 -12.22
CA ALA A 44 -1.35 -21.28 -13.56
C ALA A 44 -1.89 -20.17 -14.48
N GLY A 45 -0.98 -19.46 -15.15
CA GLY A 45 -1.32 -18.37 -16.08
C GLY A 45 -1.66 -17.02 -15.43
N ALA A 46 -1.67 -16.93 -14.10
CA ALA A 46 -1.87 -15.66 -13.40
C ALA A 46 -0.61 -14.78 -13.45
N ARG A 47 -0.81 -13.46 -13.55
CA ARG A 47 0.25 -12.45 -13.33
C ARG A 47 0.12 -11.91 -11.91
N TYR A 48 1.21 -11.95 -11.15
CA TYR A 48 1.29 -11.48 -9.77
C TYR A 48 2.11 -10.18 -9.69
N PRO A 49 1.77 -9.24 -8.78
CA PRO A 49 0.83 -9.38 -7.67
C PRO A 49 -0.63 -9.09 -8.08
N ILE A 50 -1.57 -9.65 -7.34
CA ILE A 50 -3.01 -9.42 -7.51
C ILE A 50 -3.56 -8.83 -6.22
N CYS A 51 -4.14 -7.63 -6.31
CA CYS A 51 -5.00 -7.11 -5.26
C CYS A 51 -6.33 -7.86 -5.35
N VAL A 52 -6.71 -8.57 -4.29
CA VAL A 52 -7.94 -9.36 -4.24
C VAL A 52 -9.06 -8.68 -3.47
N ASP A 53 -8.70 -7.79 -2.55
CA ASP A 53 -9.63 -7.06 -1.69
C ASP A 53 -8.97 -5.81 -1.09
N GLY A 54 -9.77 -4.95 -0.47
CA GLY A 54 -9.37 -3.79 0.29
C GLY A 54 -10.55 -2.91 0.68
N ALA A 55 -10.28 -1.90 1.50
CA ALA A 55 -11.31 -0.99 2.01
C ALA A 55 -10.73 0.41 2.18
N GLY A 56 -11.55 1.41 1.89
CA GLY A 56 -11.18 2.81 1.96
C GLY A 56 -10.19 3.24 0.87
N ARG A 57 -10.17 4.54 0.63
CA ARG A 57 -9.16 5.16 -0.22
C ARG A 57 -7.87 5.34 0.57
N CYS A 58 -6.72 5.16 -0.08
CA CYS A 58 -5.45 5.53 0.55
C CYS A 58 -5.45 7.03 0.89
N PRO A 59 -4.84 7.43 2.02
CA PRO A 59 -4.60 8.84 2.32
C PRO A 59 -3.92 9.53 1.13
N PRO A 60 -4.24 10.81 0.86
CA PRO A 60 -3.47 11.59 -0.11
C PRO A 60 -1.99 11.63 0.27
N GLU A 61 -1.09 11.65 -0.71
CA GLU A 61 0.33 11.89 -0.43
C GLU A 61 0.51 13.29 0.15
N ASP A 62 1.52 13.46 1.02
CA ASP A 62 1.85 14.74 1.68
C ASP A 62 0.68 15.35 2.47
N CYS A 63 -0.20 14.51 3.05
CA CYS A 63 -1.35 14.98 3.83
C CYS A 63 -1.05 15.26 5.30
N GLY A 64 0.22 15.14 5.73
CA GLY A 64 0.64 15.42 7.11
C GLY A 64 0.55 14.22 8.05
N GLY A 65 0.48 13.01 7.48
CA GLY A 65 0.46 11.78 8.25
C GLY A 65 -0.89 11.48 8.92
N VAL A 66 -0.85 10.58 9.91
CA VAL A 66 -2.06 9.97 10.50
C VAL A 66 -2.96 10.99 11.21
N GLY A 67 -2.38 11.97 11.90
CA GLY A 67 -3.13 12.98 12.65
C GLY A 67 -3.89 13.93 11.73
N ASP A 68 -3.18 14.51 10.77
CA ASP A 68 -3.78 15.47 9.83
C ASP A 68 -4.77 14.79 8.89
N TYR A 69 -4.53 13.53 8.51
CA TYR A 69 -5.55 12.75 7.81
C TYR A 69 -6.79 12.47 8.65
N ALA A 70 -6.67 12.29 9.97
CA ALA A 70 -7.85 12.13 10.82
C ALA A 70 -8.69 13.41 10.86
N ASN A 71 -8.05 14.58 11.00
CA ASN A 71 -8.73 15.87 10.92
C ASN A 71 -9.43 16.06 9.57
N LEU A 72 -8.74 15.72 8.47
CA LEU A 72 -9.32 15.73 7.12
C LEU A 72 -10.63 14.94 7.02
N LEU A 73 -10.70 13.76 7.66
CA LEU A 73 -11.90 12.92 7.67
C LEU A 73 -13.04 13.50 8.51
N GLU A 74 -12.72 14.32 9.51
CA GLU A 74 -13.69 15.03 10.34
C GLU A 74 -14.25 16.28 9.62
N ASP A 75 -13.42 16.98 8.85
CA ASP A 75 -13.78 18.22 8.16
C ASP A 75 -14.57 17.98 6.86
N LEU A 76 -14.19 16.96 6.08
CA LEU A 76 -14.81 16.66 4.78
C LEU A 76 -16.34 16.43 4.80
N PRO A 77 -16.96 15.85 5.85
CA PRO A 77 -18.41 15.69 5.91
C PRO A 77 -19.16 16.95 6.39
N ASP A 78 -18.49 18.01 6.86
CA ASP A 78 -19.12 19.20 7.44
C ASP A 78 -18.91 20.46 6.56
N PRO A 79 -19.90 20.80 5.70
CA PRO A 79 -19.83 22.02 4.88
C PRO A 79 -19.80 23.33 5.67
N ASP A 80 -20.18 23.32 6.95
CA ASP A 80 -20.18 24.50 7.81
C ASP A 80 -18.84 24.69 8.54
N HIS A 81 -17.91 23.74 8.41
CA HIS A 81 -16.57 23.84 8.98
C HIS A 81 -15.76 24.97 8.31
N GLU A 82 -15.02 25.73 9.11
CA GLU A 82 -14.27 26.90 8.61
C GLU A 82 -13.25 26.55 7.53
N GLU A 83 -12.68 25.33 7.58
CA GLU A 83 -11.66 24.85 6.64
C GLU A 83 -12.25 24.00 5.48
N TYR A 84 -13.56 23.78 5.42
CA TYR A 84 -14.20 22.86 4.45
C TYR A 84 -13.81 23.13 2.99
N GLU A 85 -13.90 24.38 2.54
CA GLU A 85 -13.64 24.76 1.14
C GLU A 85 -12.15 24.61 0.77
N ASP A 86 -11.24 24.95 1.67
CA ASP A 86 -9.80 24.80 1.47
C ASP A 86 -9.42 23.32 1.41
N THR A 87 -9.93 22.52 2.37
CA THR A 87 -9.74 21.07 2.43
C THR A 87 -10.26 20.38 1.16
N LYS A 88 -11.48 20.71 0.73
CA LYS A 88 -12.10 20.14 -0.49
C LYS A 88 -11.35 20.52 -1.76
N THR A 89 -10.85 21.75 -1.84
CA THR A 89 -10.02 22.21 -2.95
C THR A 89 -8.71 21.45 -3.01
N TRP A 90 -8.09 21.21 -1.86
CA TRP A 90 -6.80 20.52 -1.75
C TRP A 90 -6.91 19.02 -2.09
N VAL A 91 -7.87 18.28 -1.50
CA VAL A 91 -8.05 16.83 -1.82
C VAL A 91 -8.59 16.59 -3.23
N GLY A 92 -9.27 17.61 -3.77
CA GLY A 92 -9.93 17.58 -5.07
C GLY A 92 -11.35 16.99 -5.03
N PRO A 93 -12.16 17.29 -6.07
CA PRO A 93 -13.60 17.06 -6.08
C PRO A 93 -14.05 15.60 -6.16
N HIS A 94 -13.10 14.67 -6.26
CA HIS A 94 -13.34 13.24 -6.39
C HIS A 94 -12.72 12.45 -5.24
N PHE A 95 -12.31 13.12 -4.16
CA PHE A 95 -11.88 12.42 -2.96
C PHE A 95 -13.07 11.94 -2.16
N ASP A 96 -13.20 10.62 -2.11
CA ASP A 96 -14.08 9.90 -1.22
C ASP A 96 -13.20 8.94 -0.39
N PRO A 97 -13.12 9.12 0.94
CA PRO A 97 -12.29 8.27 1.80
C PRO A 97 -12.79 6.84 1.89
N GLU A 98 -14.05 6.56 1.57
CA GLU A 98 -14.61 5.21 1.55
C GLU A 98 -14.40 4.50 0.21
N GLU A 99 -14.00 5.24 -0.84
CA GLU A 99 -13.84 4.67 -2.18
C GLU A 99 -12.66 3.68 -2.24
N PHE A 100 -12.98 2.41 -2.51
CA PHE A 100 -12.00 1.40 -2.90
C PHE A 100 -12.42 0.67 -4.17
N CYS A 101 -11.46 0.40 -5.06
CA CYS A 101 -11.70 -0.36 -6.28
C CYS A 101 -10.51 -1.23 -6.66
N VAL A 102 -10.70 -2.56 -6.62
CA VAL A 102 -9.70 -3.57 -7.00
C VAL A 102 -9.11 -3.34 -8.41
N LYS A 103 -9.89 -2.75 -9.33
CA LYS A 103 -9.45 -2.47 -10.71
C LYS A 103 -8.51 -1.26 -10.82
N ARG A 104 -8.41 -0.38 -9.80
CA ARG A 104 -7.48 0.75 -9.82
C ARG A 104 -6.05 0.22 -9.60
N ARG A 105 -5.36 -0.04 -10.71
CA ARG A 105 -4.04 -0.70 -10.82
C ARG A 105 -2.80 0.10 -10.40
N ARG A 106 -2.92 1.39 -10.06
CA ARG A 106 -1.77 2.32 -9.96
C ARG A 106 -0.64 1.83 -9.03
N ALA A 107 -0.94 1.12 -7.94
CA ALA A 107 0.07 0.58 -7.04
C ALA A 107 0.72 -0.73 -7.55
N LEU A 108 -0.02 -1.56 -8.27
CA LEU A 108 0.47 -2.86 -8.72
C LEU A 108 1.50 -2.72 -9.84
N ASP A 109 1.35 -1.74 -10.74
CA ASP A 109 2.28 -1.53 -11.87
C ASP A 109 3.73 -1.28 -11.41
N ARG A 110 3.92 -0.58 -10.28
CA ARG A 110 5.26 -0.37 -9.68
C ARG A 110 5.80 -1.63 -9.01
N ILE A 111 4.94 -2.47 -8.46
CA ILE A 111 5.34 -3.74 -7.84
C ILE A 111 5.71 -4.76 -8.93
N TYR A 112 5.01 -4.79 -10.07
CA TYR A 112 5.35 -5.59 -11.24
C TYR A 112 6.79 -5.31 -11.72
N ALA A 113 7.16 -4.03 -11.87
CA ALA A 113 8.52 -3.65 -12.29
C ALA A 113 9.63 -4.10 -11.33
N ASN A 114 9.32 -4.18 -10.03
CA ASN A 114 10.27 -4.66 -9.02
C ASN A 114 10.31 -6.18 -8.93
N ILE A 115 9.19 -6.88 -9.12
CA ILE A 115 9.13 -8.35 -9.14
C ILE A 115 9.80 -8.91 -10.39
N GLU A 116 9.59 -8.33 -11.58
CA GLU A 116 10.29 -8.78 -12.80
C GLU A 116 11.82 -8.67 -12.64
N ARG A 117 12.32 -7.60 -12.01
CA ARG A 117 13.74 -7.46 -11.65
C ARG A 117 14.27 -8.52 -10.68
N VAL A 118 13.48 -8.91 -9.67
CA VAL A 118 13.88 -9.94 -8.71
C VAL A 118 13.85 -11.33 -9.34
N VAL A 119 12.89 -11.60 -10.24
CA VAL A 119 12.78 -12.87 -10.96
C VAL A 119 13.86 -13.02 -12.02
N GLU A 120 14.19 -11.96 -12.78
CA GLU A 120 15.36 -11.96 -13.69
C GLU A 120 16.69 -12.15 -12.95
N GLY A 121 16.79 -11.62 -11.72
CA GLY A 121 17.94 -11.85 -10.83
C GLY A 121 17.99 -13.25 -10.18
N TYR A 122 16.95 -14.07 -10.32
CA TYR A 122 16.85 -15.42 -9.75
C TYR A 122 16.95 -16.53 -10.82
N VAL A 123 17.26 -16.18 -12.07
CA VAL A 123 17.60 -17.15 -13.12
C VAL A 123 19.11 -17.35 -13.17
N ASP A 124 19.70 -17.84 -12.08
CA ASP A 124 20.99 -18.51 -12.20
C ASP A 124 21.19 -19.56 -11.10
N GLY A 125 21.33 -20.81 -11.53
CA GLY A 125 21.89 -21.92 -10.75
C GLY A 125 20.89 -22.72 -9.92
N CYS A 126 20.32 -23.77 -10.51
CA CYS A 126 20.51 -25.16 -10.06
C CYS A 126 19.70 -26.13 -10.96
N TYR A 127 20.45 -26.80 -11.84
CA TYR A 127 20.19 -28.01 -12.65
C TYR A 127 18.88 -28.15 -13.44
#